data_AF-A0A023X714-F1
#
_entry.id   AF-A0A023X714-F1
#
_cell.length_a   1.000
_cell.length_b   1.000
_cell.length_c   1.000
_cell.angle_alpha   90.00
_cell.angle_beta   90.00
_cell.angle_gamma   90.00
#
_symmetry.space_group_name_H-M   'P 1'
#
loop_
_entity.id
_entity.type
_entity.pdbx_description
1 polymer ?
#
loop_
_entity_poly.entity_id
_entity_poly.type
_entity_poly.pdbx_seq_one_letter_code
_entity_poly.pdbx_strand_id
1 'polypeptide(L)'
;MLIVVWALLLPACGEGSESGTRGGERPTTAEQTTEEETTSTGGVPDLTTLEVGPEEESGMLPARGLEQAEARPLPEDPPEGIRVFPATTNRLVEGEVDYPQSPATNGDHDPLWTNCGFYDEPVEEEQAVHSLDHGVVWITYRPDLEGSQVAELRESYGREPYVIVSPYPEQDSSVVATSWRIQLALDSAEDPRLAQFVRDFRISEIAPLSGNGCVRGSGEPVVAGPESYYEEG
;
A
#
# COMPACT_ATOMS: atom_id res chain seq x y z
N MET A 1 -57.11 2.37 -1.25
CA MET A 1 -57.85 1.73 -2.36
C MET A 1 -57.04 0.51 -2.76
N LEU A 2 -57.48 -0.68 -2.34
CA LEU A 2 -56.92 -1.99 -2.70
C LEU A 2 -57.02 -2.20 -4.22
N ILE A 3 -56.01 -2.82 -4.84
CA ILE A 3 -56.22 -3.98 -5.73
C ILE A 3 -55.05 -4.96 -5.54
N VAL A 4 -55.39 -6.14 -5.01
CA VAL A 4 -54.63 -7.39 -5.07
C VAL A 4 -55.14 -8.13 -6.30
N VAL A 5 -54.26 -8.68 -7.15
CA VAL A 5 -54.64 -9.75 -8.09
C VAL A 5 -53.61 -10.88 -8.00
N TRP A 6 -54.14 -12.05 -7.65
CA TRP A 6 -53.51 -13.38 -7.63
C TRP A 6 -54.22 -14.27 -8.66
N ALA A 7 -53.48 -15.09 -9.41
CA ALA A 7 -53.87 -16.40 -10.00
C ALA A 7 -52.68 -16.94 -10.83
N LEU A 8 -51.94 -18.00 -10.46
CA LEU A 8 -52.19 -19.46 -10.37
C LEU A 8 -52.36 -20.23 -11.72
N LEU A 9 -51.25 -20.89 -12.11
CA LEU A 9 -51.02 -22.28 -12.58
C LEU A 9 -51.75 -22.92 -13.81
N LEU A 10 -50.91 -23.27 -14.83
CA LEU A 10 -50.67 -24.55 -15.56
C LEU A 10 -51.83 -25.37 -16.20
N PRO A 11 -51.59 -26.42 -17.05
CA PRO A 11 -50.51 -26.77 -18.01
C PRO A 11 -51.06 -27.25 -19.40
N ALA A 12 -50.20 -27.52 -20.39
CA ALA A 12 -50.54 -28.45 -21.49
C ALA A 12 -49.31 -29.07 -22.17
N CYS A 13 -49.34 -30.40 -22.30
CA CYS A 13 -48.39 -31.30 -22.98
C CYS A 13 -48.70 -31.50 -24.48
N GLY A 14 -47.75 -32.11 -25.21
CA GLY A 14 -47.97 -32.94 -26.40
C GLY A 14 -47.06 -32.55 -27.58
N GLU A 15 -45.92 -33.22 -27.78
CA GLU A 15 -45.68 -34.35 -28.73
C GLU A 15 -45.60 -33.89 -30.21
N GLY A 16 -44.61 -34.22 -31.04
CA GLY A 16 -43.40 -35.05 -30.99
C GLY A 16 -42.81 -35.12 -32.41
N SER A 17 -41.57 -35.59 -32.58
CA SER A 17 -41.15 -36.59 -33.59
C SER A 17 -39.62 -36.66 -33.70
N GLU A 18 -39.15 -37.89 -33.77
CA GLU A 18 -37.77 -38.36 -33.62
C GLU A 18 -37.04 -38.40 -34.98
N SER A 19 -35.73 -38.18 -34.97
CA SER A 19 -34.79 -38.98 -35.78
C SER A 19 -33.38 -38.85 -35.24
N GLY A 20 -32.86 -39.94 -34.68
CA GLY A 20 -31.49 -40.02 -34.19
C GLY A 20 -30.47 -40.19 -35.33
N THR A 21 -29.23 -39.76 -35.08
CA THR A 21 -28.02 -40.46 -35.53
C THR A 21 -26.90 -40.18 -34.53
N ARG A 22 -26.20 -41.26 -34.21
CA ARG A 22 -25.15 -41.47 -33.21
C ARG A 22 -23.80 -40.94 -33.71
N GLY A 23 -23.02 -40.29 -32.85
CA GLY A 23 -21.59 -40.08 -33.11
C GLY A 23 -20.85 -39.21 -32.10
N GLY A 24 -19.96 -39.83 -31.31
CA GLY A 24 -18.64 -39.28 -31.02
C GLY A 24 -18.43 -38.46 -29.75
N GLU A 25 -17.63 -39.02 -28.84
CA GLU A 25 -17.02 -38.38 -27.66
C GLU A 25 -16.20 -37.10 -27.96
N ARG A 26 -16.35 -36.06 -27.12
CA ARG A 26 -15.33 -35.55 -26.15
C ARG A 26 -15.77 -34.21 -25.54
N PRO A 27 -15.57 -33.99 -24.23
CA PRO A 27 -15.79 -32.68 -23.63
C PRO A 27 -14.63 -31.74 -23.98
N THR A 28 -14.98 -30.53 -24.42
CA THR A 28 -14.03 -29.42 -24.53
C THR A 28 -13.68 -28.98 -23.11
N THR A 29 -12.41 -29.18 -22.75
CA THR A 29 -11.81 -28.69 -21.51
C THR A 29 -12.02 -27.19 -21.40
N ALA A 30 -12.64 -26.77 -20.29
CA ALA A 30 -12.55 -25.40 -19.82
C ALA A 30 -11.10 -25.14 -19.44
N GLU A 31 -10.44 -24.23 -20.16
CA GLU A 31 -9.20 -23.61 -19.73
C GLU A 31 -9.54 -22.70 -18.55
N GLN A 32 -9.55 -23.29 -17.35
CA GLN A 32 -9.35 -22.56 -16.12
C GLN A 32 -7.85 -22.34 -16.02
N THR A 33 -7.40 -21.16 -16.39
CA THR A 33 -6.12 -20.63 -15.94
C THR A 33 -6.25 -20.44 -14.43
N THR A 34 -5.78 -21.44 -13.69
CA THR A 34 -5.47 -21.33 -12.28
C THR A 34 -4.40 -20.25 -12.17
N GLU A 35 -4.79 -19.07 -11.71
CA GLU A 35 -3.85 -18.13 -11.11
C GLU A 35 -3.18 -18.89 -9.97
N GLU A 36 -1.86 -19.02 -10.03
CA GLU A 36 -1.06 -19.52 -8.92
C GLU A 36 -1.22 -18.51 -7.77
N GLU A 37 -2.22 -18.77 -6.93
CA GLU A 37 -2.28 -18.26 -5.58
C GLU A 37 -1.04 -18.83 -4.88
N THR A 38 0.05 -18.06 -4.88
CA THR A 38 1.25 -18.36 -4.11
C THR A 38 0.86 -18.30 -2.65
N THR A 39 0.34 -19.41 -2.13
CA THR A 39 0.25 -19.69 -0.71
C THR A 39 1.68 -19.77 -0.20
N SER A 40 2.23 -18.63 0.22
CA SER A 40 3.51 -18.57 0.89
C SER A 40 3.39 -19.28 2.24
N THR A 41 4.05 -20.44 2.32
CA THR A 41 4.24 -21.18 3.55
C THR A 41 5.22 -20.40 4.43
N GLY A 42 4.70 -19.64 5.41
CA GLY A 42 5.30 -19.38 6.73
C GLY A 42 6.81 -19.08 6.83
N GLY A 43 7.42 -18.49 5.81
CA GLY A 43 8.82 -18.04 5.82
C GLY A 43 8.86 -16.55 5.52
N VAL A 44 9.63 -15.81 6.31
CA VAL A 44 9.97 -14.41 6.02
C VAL A 44 10.62 -14.37 4.63
N PRO A 45 10.13 -13.54 3.68
CA PRO A 45 10.81 -13.36 2.40
C PRO A 45 12.25 -12.91 2.65
N ASP A 46 13.23 -13.50 1.93
CA ASP A 46 14.61 -13.02 2.00
C ASP A 46 14.70 -11.64 1.36
N LEU A 47 14.59 -10.61 2.20
CA LEU A 47 14.57 -9.21 1.77
C LEU A 47 15.89 -8.77 1.17
N THR A 48 17.00 -9.43 1.52
CA THR A 48 18.34 -9.02 1.05
C THR A 48 18.54 -9.19 -0.45
N THR A 49 17.62 -9.91 -1.10
CA THR A 49 17.60 -10.12 -2.56
C THR A 49 16.59 -9.25 -3.28
N LEU A 50 15.81 -8.45 -2.56
CA LEU A 50 14.84 -7.54 -3.17
C LEU A 50 15.57 -6.32 -3.73
N GLU A 51 15.34 -6.08 -5.01
CA GLU A 51 15.86 -4.93 -5.73
C GLU A 51 14.70 -4.02 -6.16
N VAL A 52 15.04 -2.78 -6.51
CA VAL A 52 14.15 -1.86 -7.25
C VAL A 52 13.72 -2.55 -8.55
N GLY A 53 12.44 -2.42 -8.88
CA GLY A 53 11.85 -3.04 -10.05
C GLY A 53 12.46 -2.54 -11.36
N PRO A 54 12.48 -3.36 -12.42
CA PRO A 54 13.05 -2.97 -13.71
C PRO A 54 12.27 -1.87 -14.43
N GLU A 55 11.02 -1.61 -14.02
CA GLU A 55 10.16 -0.54 -14.55
C GLU A 55 10.01 0.63 -13.55
N GLU A 56 10.74 0.59 -12.43
CA GLU A 56 10.80 1.65 -11.42
C GLU A 56 12.03 2.52 -11.69
N GLU A 57 11.81 3.80 -11.99
CA GLU A 57 12.83 4.77 -12.33
C GLU A 57 13.57 5.25 -11.07
N SER A 58 14.83 4.86 -10.93
CA SER A 58 15.73 5.24 -9.82
C SER A 58 16.75 6.33 -10.17
N GLY A 59 16.81 6.74 -11.44
CA GLY A 59 17.79 7.69 -11.97
C GLY A 59 17.32 9.15 -12.01
N MET A 60 16.24 9.49 -11.31
CA MET A 60 15.71 10.86 -11.35
C MET A 60 16.61 11.83 -10.58
N LEU A 61 16.70 13.06 -11.06
CA LEU A 61 17.39 14.12 -10.32
C LEU A 61 16.68 14.34 -8.98
N PRO A 62 17.43 14.59 -7.90
CA PRO A 62 16.82 14.83 -6.59
C PRO A 62 15.85 15.99 -6.64
N ALA A 63 14.72 15.85 -5.94
CA ALA A 63 13.61 16.81 -5.94
C ALA A 63 14.04 18.26 -5.61
N ARG A 64 15.18 18.43 -4.93
CA ARG A 64 15.74 19.74 -4.55
C ARG A 64 17.06 20.10 -5.21
N GLY A 65 17.62 19.24 -6.06
CA GLY A 65 18.99 19.40 -6.55
C GLY A 65 20.06 19.35 -5.45
N LEU A 66 19.69 18.85 -4.26
CA LEU A 66 20.56 18.61 -3.11
C LEU A 66 21.02 17.15 -3.12
N GLU A 67 22.11 16.85 -2.41
CA GLU A 67 22.57 15.48 -2.26
C GLU A 67 21.52 14.65 -1.50
N GLN A 68 21.24 13.43 -1.98
CA GLN A 68 20.28 12.52 -1.36
C GLN A 68 20.92 11.87 -0.14
N ALA A 69 20.11 11.58 0.89
CA ALA A 69 20.59 10.69 1.95
C ALA A 69 20.89 9.30 1.37
N GLU A 70 22.01 8.70 1.75
CA GLU A 70 22.37 7.36 1.26
C GLU A 70 21.31 6.33 1.67
N ALA A 71 20.82 5.58 0.69
CA ALA A 71 19.91 4.45 0.91
C ALA A 71 20.56 3.39 1.80
N ARG A 72 19.75 2.76 2.64
CA ARG A 72 20.17 1.76 3.61
C ARG A 72 19.79 0.36 3.13
N PRO A 73 20.65 -0.64 3.35
CA PRO A 73 20.34 -2.01 2.97
C PRO A 73 19.12 -2.52 3.74
N LEU A 74 18.37 -3.42 3.10
CA LEU A 74 17.24 -4.10 3.74
C LEU A 74 17.72 -4.98 4.91
N PRO A 75 16.93 -5.11 5.98
CA PRO A 75 17.34 -5.86 7.17
C PRO A 75 17.41 -7.37 6.90
N GLU A 76 18.41 -8.03 7.49
CA GLU A 76 18.48 -9.51 7.53
C GLU A 76 17.39 -10.12 8.45
N ASP A 77 16.94 -9.36 9.45
CA ASP A 77 15.94 -9.77 10.46
C ASP A 77 14.80 -8.72 10.55
N PRO A 78 13.86 -8.73 9.59
CA PRO A 78 12.74 -7.79 9.58
C PRO A 78 11.69 -8.13 10.67
N PRO A 79 10.79 -7.19 11.01
CA PRO A 79 9.68 -7.47 11.91
C PRO A 79 8.82 -8.65 11.44
N GLU A 80 8.36 -9.48 12.38
CA GLU A 80 7.45 -10.58 12.07
C GLU A 80 6.11 -10.06 11.53
N GLY A 81 5.61 -10.69 10.46
CA GLY A 81 4.30 -10.39 9.87
C GLY A 81 4.32 -9.36 8.75
N ILE A 82 5.51 -8.93 8.30
CA ILE A 82 5.61 -8.10 7.09
C ILE A 82 5.07 -8.84 5.86
N ARG A 83 4.48 -8.07 4.95
CA ARG A 83 4.10 -8.51 3.60
C ARG A 83 4.94 -7.73 2.60
N VAL A 84 5.40 -8.44 1.57
CA VAL A 84 6.15 -7.88 0.45
C VAL A 84 5.30 -7.96 -0.80
N PHE A 85 5.22 -6.86 -1.55
CA PHE A 85 4.45 -6.73 -2.76
C PHE A 85 5.36 -6.71 -4.00
N PRO A 86 4.87 -7.19 -5.15
CA PRO A 86 5.65 -7.16 -6.39
C PRO A 86 5.97 -5.72 -6.81
N ALA A 87 7.08 -5.56 -7.51
CA ALA A 87 7.40 -4.30 -8.16
C ALA A 87 6.37 -3.99 -9.26
N THR A 88 6.14 -2.70 -9.47
CA THR A 88 5.22 -2.18 -10.49
C THR A 88 5.97 -1.14 -11.32
N THR A 89 5.37 0.03 -11.51
CA THR A 89 5.99 1.25 -12.01
C THR A 89 5.99 2.32 -10.91
N ASN A 90 6.66 3.45 -11.15
CA ASN A 90 6.65 4.64 -10.29
C ASN A 90 6.49 5.94 -11.11
N ARG A 91 5.67 5.90 -12.17
CA ARG A 91 5.52 7.06 -13.08
C ARG A 91 4.69 8.15 -12.39
N LEU A 92 5.04 9.38 -12.68
CA LEU A 92 4.26 10.54 -12.25
C LEU A 92 2.97 10.65 -13.08
N VAL A 93 1.82 10.69 -12.43
CA VAL A 93 0.49 10.78 -13.04
C VAL A 93 -0.37 11.80 -12.30
N GLU A 94 -1.22 12.53 -13.01
CA GLU A 94 -2.19 13.45 -12.39
C GLU A 94 -3.53 12.73 -12.18
N GLY A 95 -4.12 12.87 -11.00
CA GLY A 95 -5.45 12.34 -10.66
C GLY A 95 -5.42 10.99 -9.96
N GLU A 96 -6.61 10.39 -9.81
CA GLU A 96 -6.82 9.16 -9.03
C GLU A 96 -6.10 7.95 -9.64
N VAL A 97 -5.46 7.15 -8.78
CA VAL A 97 -4.81 5.89 -9.14
C VAL A 97 -5.51 4.73 -8.42
N ASP A 98 -5.82 3.67 -9.17
CA ASP A 98 -6.39 2.45 -8.60
C ASP A 98 -5.27 1.53 -8.10
N TYR A 99 -5.06 1.51 -6.78
CA TYR A 99 -4.02 0.70 -6.15
C TYR A 99 -4.57 -0.68 -5.73
N PRO A 100 -3.79 -1.75 -5.93
CA PRO A 100 -4.22 -3.10 -5.52
C PRO A 100 -4.13 -3.33 -4.00
N GLN A 101 -3.54 -2.41 -3.24
CA GLN A 101 -3.45 -2.43 -1.79
C GLN A 101 -4.08 -1.17 -1.21
N SER A 102 -4.67 -1.29 -0.03
CA SER A 102 -5.27 -0.20 0.74
C SER A 102 -4.85 -0.36 2.21
N PRO A 103 -4.00 0.53 2.77
CA PRO A 103 -3.31 1.64 2.10
C PRO A 103 -2.36 1.19 0.98
N ALA A 104 -2.19 2.02 -0.03
CA ALA A 104 -1.29 1.77 -1.16
C ALA A 104 0.18 1.60 -0.74
N THR A 105 0.90 0.69 -1.41
CA THR A 105 2.29 0.32 -1.07
C THR A 105 3.33 0.77 -2.10
N ASN A 106 2.93 0.93 -3.36
CA ASN A 106 3.76 1.31 -4.49
C ASN A 106 2.87 1.54 -5.72
N GLY A 107 3.44 2.15 -6.76
CA GLY A 107 2.75 2.37 -8.03
C GLY A 107 3.02 3.75 -8.61
N ASP A 108 2.36 4.03 -9.73
CA ASP A 108 2.27 5.38 -10.28
C ASP A 108 1.62 6.31 -9.24
N HIS A 109 2.04 7.57 -9.21
CA HIS A 109 1.67 8.49 -8.12
C HIS A 109 1.74 9.96 -8.56
N ASP A 110 1.25 10.86 -7.70
CA ASP A 110 1.13 12.29 -8.00
C ASP A 110 2.51 12.95 -8.18
N PRO A 111 2.69 13.98 -9.04
CA PRO A 111 3.95 14.72 -9.15
C PRO A 111 4.42 15.41 -7.86
N LEU A 112 3.54 15.61 -6.88
CA LEU A 112 3.85 16.19 -5.58
C LEU A 112 3.86 15.10 -4.50
N TRP A 113 4.83 15.19 -3.59
CA TRP A 113 4.92 14.33 -2.42
C TRP A 113 4.24 14.96 -1.20
N THR A 114 3.79 14.14 -0.26
CA THR A 114 3.26 14.58 1.04
C THR A 114 4.40 14.97 1.98
N ASN A 115 4.27 16.10 2.68
CA ASN A 115 5.21 16.55 3.69
C ASN A 115 5.23 15.58 4.89
N CYS A 116 6.41 15.24 5.40
CA CYS A 116 6.56 14.40 6.59
C CYS A 116 6.10 15.12 7.86
N GLY A 117 5.51 14.33 8.76
CA GLY A 117 4.92 14.81 10.00
C GLY A 117 3.67 14.03 10.38
N PHE A 118 3.03 14.48 11.46
CA PHE A 118 1.76 13.95 11.92
C PHE A 118 0.59 14.81 11.43
N TYR A 119 -0.42 14.14 10.89
CA TYR A 119 -1.70 14.67 10.42
C TYR A 119 -2.84 14.11 11.27
N ASP A 120 -3.81 14.96 11.59
CA ASP A 120 -5.07 14.60 12.24
C ASP A 120 -6.23 14.42 11.23
N GLU A 121 -5.96 14.65 9.95
CA GLU A 121 -6.84 14.37 8.81
C GLU A 121 -6.14 13.47 7.79
N PRO A 122 -6.87 12.71 6.95
CA PRO A 122 -6.26 11.91 5.90
C PRO A 122 -5.44 12.77 4.95
N VAL A 123 -4.38 12.18 4.40
CA VAL A 123 -3.57 12.78 3.33
C VAL A 123 -4.00 12.20 1.98
N GLU A 124 -3.72 12.90 0.89
CA GLU A 124 -3.94 12.39 -0.47
C GLU A 124 -3.06 11.15 -0.69
N GLU A 125 -3.65 10.03 -1.11
CA GLU A 125 -2.97 8.74 -1.16
C GLU A 125 -1.86 8.72 -2.21
N GLU A 126 -2.11 9.28 -3.40
CA GLU A 126 -1.11 9.36 -4.47
C GLU A 126 0.10 10.19 -4.04
N GLN A 127 -0.09 11.26 -3.26
CA GLN A 127 1.01 12.07 -2.75
C GLN A 127 1.77 11.35 -1.62
N ALA A 128 1.08 10.53 -0.83
CA ALA A 128 1.73 9.66 0.15
C ALA A 128 2.55 8.56 -0.53
N VAL A 129 2.08 7.98 -1.64
CA VAL A 129 2.82 6.99 -2.43
C VAL A 129 4.08 7.60 -3.06
N HIS A 130 4.03 8.85 -3.52
CA HIS A 130 5.25 9.57 -3.93
C HIS A 130 6.24 9.66 -2.75
N SER A 131 5.78 10.00 -1.55
CA SER A 131 6.66 10.00 -0.38
C SER A 131 7.26 8.61 -0.11
N LEU A 132 6.50 7.51 -0.32
CA LEU A 132 7.06 6.15 -0.22
C LEU A 132 8.18 5.91 -1.25
N ASP A 133 8.05 6.42 -2.48
CA ASP A 133 9.09 6.35 -3.52
C ASP A 133 10.39 7.07 -3.08
N HIS A 134 10.27 8.11 -2.26
CA HIS A 134 11.40 8.80 -1.62
C HIS A 134 11.99 8.07 -0.40
N GLY A 135 11.50 6.87 -0.06
CA GLY A 135 11.93 6.08 1.09
C GLY A 135 11.28 6.50 2.41
N VAL A 136 10.12 7.15 2.37
CA VAL A 136 9.33 7.48 3.57
C VAL A 136 8.58 6.24 4.07
N VAL A 137 8.39 6.18 5.38
CA VAL A 137 7.43 5.26 6.01
C VAL A 137 6.12 6.00 6.26
N TRP A 138 5.02 5.47 5.77
CA TRP A 138 3.68 5.97 6.03
C TRP A 138 3.00 5.09 7.09
N ILE A 139 2.78 5.68 8.27
CA ILE A 139 2.04 5.06 9.36
C ILE A 139 0.59 5.54 9.28
N THR A 140 -0.32 4.63 9.02
CA THR A 140 -1.76 4.90 8.96
C THR A 140 -2.46 4.29 10.16
N TYR A 141 -3.50 4.95 10.65
CA TYR A 141 -4.31 4.44 11.75
C TYR A 141 -5.81 4.59 11.47
N ARG A 142 -6.62 3.70 12.07
CA ARG A 142 -8.07 3.84 11.95
C ARG A 142 -8.58 5.09 12.68
N PRO A 143 -9.58 5.79 12.16
CA PRO A 143 -10.15 6.96 12.83
C PRO A 143 -10.74 6.70 14.23
N ASP A 144 -11.08 5.44 14.54
CA ASP A 144 -11.60 5.03 15.85
C ASP A 144 -10.51 4.49 16.81
N LEU A 145 -9.23 4.60 16.44
CA LEU A 145 -8.11 4.26 17.32
C LEU A 145 -8.19 5.07 18.63
N GLU A 146 -7.87 4.42 19.75
CA GLU A 146 -7.91 5.07 21.06
C GLU A 146 -7.00 6.31 21.10
N GLY A 147 -7.50 7.41 21.68
CA GLY A 147 -6.78 8.68 21.66
C GLY A 147 -5.40 8.66 22.33
N SER A 148 -5.18 7.76 23.31
CA SER A 148 -3.84 7.54 23.89
C SER A 148 -2.86 6.94 22.89
N GLN A 149 -3.32 6.03 22.03
CA GLN A 149 -2.49 5.43 20.98
C GLN A 149 -2.23 6.43 19.85
N VAL A 150 -3.21 7.28 19.49
CA VAL A 150 -2.97 8.39 18.54
C VAL A 150 -1.94 9.37 19.09
N ALA A 151 -2.02 9.71 20.39
CA ALA A 151 -1.03 10.55 21.05
C ALA A 151 0.37 9.93 21.03
N GLU A 152 0.48 8.62 21.28
CA GLU A 152 1.74 7.87 21.19
C GLU A 152 2.33 7.95 19.77
N LEU A 153 1.53 7.69 18.73
CA LEU A 153 1.99 7.81 17.34
C LEU A 153 2.49 9.23 17.02
N ARG A 154 1.76 10.25 17.48
CA ARG A 154 2.14 11.65 17.31
C ARG A 154 3.45 12.00 18.01
N GLU A 155 3.62 11.54 19.23
CA GLU A 155 4.80 11.85 20.06
C GLU A 155 6.04 11.11 19.56
N SER A 156 5.90 9.83 19.22
CA SER A 156 7.00 8.96 18.78
C SER A 156 7.43 9.21 17.34
N TYR A 157 6.49 9.50 16.43
CA TYR A 157 6.78 9.53 14.98
C TYR A 157 6.48 10.88 14.30
N GLY A 158 5.71 11.78 14.92
CA GLY A 158 5.32 13.05 14.28
C GLY A 158 6.48 14.00 13.97
N ARG A 159 7.65 13.79 14.59
CA ARG A 159 8.91 14.51 14.28
C ARG A 159 10.01 13.59 13.78
N GLU A 160 9.69 12.35 13.44
CA GLU A 160 10.68 11.43 12.90
C GLU A 160 10.90 11.78 11.42
N PRO A 161 12.15 12.02 10.97
CA PRO A 161 12.44 12.22 9.55
C PRO A 161 12.06 10.98 8.74
N TYR A 162 11.56 11.22 7.53
CA TYR A 162 11.06 10.18 6.61
C TYR A 162 9.88 9.39 7.18
N VAL A 163 9.02 10.05 7.98
CA VAL A 163 7.78 9.45 8.46
C VAL A 163 6.59 10.39 8.23
N ILE A 164 5.51 9.82 7.69
CA ILE A 164 4.18 10.43 7.66
C ILE A 164 3.30 9.62 8.60
N VAL A 165 2.50 10.30 9.41
CA VAL A 165 1.47 9.66 10.24
C VAL A 165 0.12 10.30 9.92
N SER A 166 -0.88 9.53 9.51
CA SER A 166 -2.22 10.06 9.21
C SER A 166 -3.32 9.03 9.48
N PRO A 167 -4.57 9.45 9.72
CA PRO A 167 -5.69 8.52 9.72
C PRO A 167 -5.93 7.99 8.29
N TYR A 168 -6.43 6.77 8.17
CA TYR A 168 -6.88 6.17 6.91
C TYR A 168 -8.19 5.41 7.15
N PRO A 169 -9.36 5.99 6.79
CA PRO A 169 -10.66 5.45 7.19
C PRO A 169 -10.99 4.03 6.72
N GLU A 170 -10.41 3.59 5.61
CA GLU A 170 -10.74 2.34 4.94
C GLU A 170 -9.86 1.15 5.37
N GLN A 171 -8.88 1.37 6.27
CA GLN A 171 -7.99 0.30 6.73
C GLN A 171 -8.66 -0.62 7.77
N ASP A 172 -8.40 -1.92 7.70
CA ASP A 172 -8.96 -2.91 8.62
C ASP A 172 -8.24 -2.94 9.98
N SER A 173 -6.91 -2.98 9.96
CA SER A 173 -6.05 -3.09 11.15
C SER A 173 -5.94 -1.75 11.87
N SER A 174 -5.77 -1.78 13.20
CA SER A 174 -5.69 -0.57 14.03
C SER A 174 -4.60 0.40 13.55
N VAL A 175 -3.43 -0.14 13.21
CA VAL A 175 -2.28 0.60 12.67
C VAL A 175 -1.68 -0.20 11.52
N VAL A 176 -1.28 0.48 10.45
CA VAL A 176 -0.55 -0.11 9.33
C VAL A 176 0.68 0.75 9.06
N ALA A 177 1.85 0.13 9.01
CA ALA A 177 3.08 0.78 8.59
C ALA A 177 3.43 0.32 7.17
N THR A 178 3.63 1.28 6.28
CA THR A 178 3.94 1.03 4.88
C THR A 178 5.25 1.72 4.50
N SER A 179 6.15 0.99 3.84
CA SER A 179 7.23 1.54 3.02
C SER A 179 7.05 1.03 1.60
N TRP A 180 7.85 1.52 0.65
CA TRP A 180 7.75 1.05 -0.75
C TRP A 180 7.74 -0.49 -0.82
N ARG A 181 6.63 -1.05 -1.31
CA ARG A 181 6.36 -2.50 -1.45
C ARG A 181 6.36 -3.34 -0.17
N ILE A 182 6.49 -2.75 1.02
CA ILE A 182 6.53 -3.51 2.28
C ILE A 182 5.49 -2.94 3.23
N GLN A 183 4.70 -3.82 3.84
CA GLN A 183 3.65 -3.41 4.77
C GLN A 183 3.59 -4.30 5.99
N LEU A 184 3.29 -3.70 7.13
CA LEU A 184 3.08 -4.37 8.40
C LEU A 184 1.77 -3.91 9.01
N ALA A 185 0.86 -4.86 9.22
CA ALA A 185 -0.41 -4.65 9.89
C ALA A 185 -0.28 -4.95 11.39
N LEU A 186 -0.81 -4.06 12.24
CA LEU A 186 -0.66 -4.09 13.69
C LEU A 186 -1.98 -3.82 14.40
N ASP A 187 -2.16 -4.45 15.56
CA ASP A 187 -3.36 -4.28 16.37
C ASP A 187 -3.29 -3.09 17.33
N SER A 188 -2.09 -2.54 17.58
CA SER A 188 -1.85 -1.39 18.48
C SER A 188 -0.65 -0.54 18.02
N ALA A 189 -0.70 0.76 18.33
CA ALA A 189 0.42 1.68 18.17
C ALA A 189 1.62 1.36 19.10
N GLU A 190 1.37 0.59 20.15
CA GLU A 190 2.38 0.22 21.16
C GLU A 190 3.15 -1.06 20.78
N ASP A 191 2.80 -1.68 19.63
CA ASP A 191 3.47 -2.89 19.18
C ASP A 191 4.95 -2.59 18.85
N PRO A 192 5.92 -3.29 19.48
CA PRO A 192 7.35 -3.00 19.29
C PRO A 192 7.82 -3.20 17.84
N ARG A 193 7.07 -3.98 17.04
CA ARG A 193 7.37 -4.17 15.62
C ARG A 193 7.19 -2.89 14.80
N LEU A 194 6.38 -1.93 15.26
CA LEU A 194 6.24 -0.63 14.58
C LEU A 194 7.56 0.15 14.60
N ALA A 195 8.19 0.24 15.77
CA ALA A 195 9.47 0.91 15.93
C ALA A 195 10.59 0.19 15.15
N GLN A 196 10.53 -1.15 15.11
CA GLN A 196 11.41 -1.96 14.27
C GLN A 196 11.24 -1.63 12.78
N PHE A 197 9.99 -1.61 12.30
CA PHE A 197 9.66 -1.32 10.91
C PHE A 197 10.16 0.06 10.47
N VAL A 198 9.88 1.10 11.25
CA VAL A 198 10.30 2.48 10.93
C VAL A 198 11.82 2.59 10.83
N ARG A 199 12.55 1.94 11.75
CA ARG A 199 14.01 1.95 11.74
C ARG A 199 14.58 1.24 10.52
N ASP A 200 14.01 0.09 10.18
CA ASP A 200 14.57 -0.81 9.16
C ASP A 200 14.20 -0.39 7.73
N PHE A 201 13.05 0.25 7.52
CA PHE A 201 12.54 0.53 6.17
C PHE A 201 12.51 2.00 5.75
N ARG A 202 12.77 2.96 6.65
CA ARG A 202 12.98 4.34 6.23
C ARG A 202 14.30 4.46 5.46
N ILE A 203 14.29 5.22 4.37
CA ILE A 203 15.45 5.43 3.49
C ILE A 203 16.08 4.08 3.08
N SER A 204 15.26 3.08 2.78
CA SER A 204 15.74 1.75 2.40
C SER A 204 16.01 1.64 0.89
N GLU A 205 16.88 0.72 0.50
CA GLU A 205 17.27 0.45 -0.89
C GLU A 205 16.13 -0.07 -1.78
N ILE A 206 15.00 -0.47 -1.20
CA ILE A 206 13.83 -0.91 -1.99
C ILE A 206 13.05 0.25 -2.61
N ALA A 207 13.18 1.46 -2.07
CA ALA A 207 12.51 2.65 -2.60
C ALA A 207 13.32 3.23 -3.78
N PRO A 208 12.72 3.44 -4.96
CA PRO A 208 13.46 3.83 -6.16
C PRO A 208 14.23 5.15 -6.03
N LEU A 209 13.66 6.13 -5.34
CA LEU A 209 14.24 7.47 -5.13
C LEU A 209 14.54 7.75 -3.66
N SER A 210 14.92 6.70 -2.93
CA SER A 210 15.27 6.74 -1.51
C SER A 210 16.22 7.90 -1.17
N GLY A 211 15.89 8.67 -0.14
CA GLY A 211 16.74 9.78 0.32
C GLY A 211 16.43 11.15 -0.27
N ASN A 212 15.44 11.27 -1.17
CA ASN A 212 14.96 12.55 -1.69
C ASN A 212 14.26 13.45 -0.65
N GLY A 213 13.87 12.86 0.49
CA GLY A 213 13.16 13.54 1.56
C GLY A 213 11.71 13.88 1.24
N CYS A 214 11.03 14.53 2.18
CA CYS A 214 9.57 14.70 2.14
C CYS A 214 9.17 16.03 2.78
N VAL A 215 9.71 17.12 2.28
CA VAL A 215 9.47 18.47 2.80
C VAL A 215 9.32 19.43 1.63
N ARG A 216 8.59 20.55 1.80
CA ARG A 216 8.21 21.47 0.70
C ARG A 216 7.43 20.82 -0.45
N GLY A 217 6.78 19.69 -0.17
CA GLY A 217 5.72 19.14 -0.99
C GLY A 217 4.35 19.65 -0.52
N SER A 218 3.34 18.80 -0.64
CA SER A 218 1.95 19.07 -0.27
C SER A 218 1.62 18.68 1.17
N GLY A 219 0.49 19.17 1.68
CA GLY A 219 -0.01 18.86 3.03
C GLY A 219 0.63 19.72 4.13
N GLU A 220 -0.19 20.09 5.12
CA GLU A 220 0.22 20.88 6.29
C GLU A 220 0.05 20.02 7.57
N PRO A 221 1.10 19.32 8.03
CA PRO A 221 1.00 18.49 9.22
C PRO A 221 0.84 19.34 10.48
N VAL A 222 0.01 18.90 11.44
CA VAL A 222 -0.14 19.56 12.74
C VAL A 222 1.10 19.43 13.62
N VAL A 223 1.95 18.45 13.34
CA VAL A 223 3.33 18.39 13.82
C VAL A 223 4.23 18.14 12.61
N ALA A 224 4.95 19.17 12.18
CA ALA A 224 5.89 19.04 11.07
C ALA A 224 7.12 18.21 11.45
N GLY A 225 7.57 17.39 10.50
CA GLY A 225 8.88 16.75 10.55
C GLY A 225 10.04 17.75 10.55
N PRO A 226 11.26 17.32 10.91
CA PRO A 226 12.39 18.21 11.10
C PRO A 226 12.96 18.64 9.74
N GLU A 227 12.58 19.82 9.23
CA GLU A 227 13.09 20.35 7.96
C GLU A 227 14.63 20.39 7.92
N SER A 228 15.27 20.72 9.04
CA SER A 228 16.73 20.80 9.17
C SER A 228 17.45 19.48 8.87
N TYR A 229 16.77 18.33 9.02
CA TYR A 229 17.33 17.04 8.63
C TYR A 229 17.67 16.99 7.13
N TYR A 230 16.94 17.76 6.31
CA TYR A 230 17.04 17.76 4.85
C TYR A 230 17.87 18.93 4.31
N GLU A 231 18.51 19.71 5.18
CA GLU A 231 19.30 20.88 4.81
C GLU A 231 20.82 20.61 4.83
N GLU A 232 21.26 19.49 5.41
CA GLU A 232 22.68 19.14 5.60
C GLU A 232 23.26 18.19 4.53
N GLY A 233 22.55 17.99 3.41
CA GLY A 233 23.00 17.19 2.26
C GLY A 233 23.68 18.03 1.18
#